data_AF-A0A9E3FKS3-F1
#
_entry.id   AF-A0A9E3FKS3-F1
#
_cell.length_a   1.000
_cell.length_b   1.000
_cell.length_c   1.000
_cell.angle_alpha   90.00
_cell.angle_beta   90.00
_cell.angle_gamma   90.00
#
_symmetry.space_group_name_H-M   'P 1'
#
loop_
_entity.id
_entity.type
_entity.pdbx_description
1 polymer ?
#
loop_
_entity_poly.entity_id
_entity_poly.type
_entity_poly.pdbx_seq_one_letter_code
_entity_poly.pdbx_strand_id
1 'polypeptide(L)'
;MADRRTRFRKSVAKVKSEATSDAKRLLDELKQLTPAQFLRLPAKTLALLTVAQYREVVGAIAPEITLPVQPSSPPTSGDAMSWRDRWRALTTFGQTAVITVVVTTVIVIMAVASPLAWKWTLSHIEIVRPQERGLWPRCARLSAYTDGCIYYPTGDLYWATVAEQLQMSPQEIYQENRHLPPQFIPRRAPLVIWRHGRLSE
;
A
#
# COMPACT_ATOMS: atom_id res chain seq x y z
N MET A 1 -20.83 2.25 -6.24
CA MET A 1 -20.09 0.99 -6.52
C MET A 1 -19.93 0.12 -5.26
N ALA A 2 -21.02 -0.31 -4.62
CA ALA A 2 -20.99 -1.14 -3.40
C ALA A 2 -21.24 -2.64 -3.66
N ASP A 3 -21.57 -3.01 -4.90
CA ASP A 3 -22.16 -4.31 -5.25
C ASP A 3 -21.15 -5.44 -5.48
N ARG A 4 -19.93 -5.15 -5.95
CA ARG A 4 -18.93 -6.19 -6.25
C ARG A 4 -18.28 -6.78 -4.99
N ARG A 5 -18.00 -5.96 -3.97
CA ARG A 5 -17.35 -6.41 -2.72
C ARG A 5 -18.28 -7.27 -1.86
N THR A 6 -19.57 -6.94 -1.83
CA THR A 6 -20.58 -7.70 -1.09
C THR A 6 -20.86 -9.04 -1.77
N ARG A 7 -20.98 -9.08 -3.11
CA ARG A 7 -21.07 -10.33 -3.88
C ARG A 7 -19.85 -11.23 -3.67
N PHE A 8 -18.64 -10.68 -3.75
CA PHE A 8 -17.42 -11.45 -3.51
C PHE A 8 -17.38 -12.04 -2.09
N ARG A 9 -17.67 -11.25 -1.05
CA ARG A 9 -17.74 -11.74 0.34
C ARG A 9 -18.76 -12.87 0.50
N LYS A 10 -19.93 -12.75 -0.14
CA LYS A 10 -20.97 -13.79 -0.12
C LYS A 10 -20.49 -15.07 -0.83
N SER A 11 -19.81 -14.94 -1.97
CA SER A 11 -19.23 -16.09 -2.68
C SER A 11 -18.14 -16.78 -1.87
N VAL A 12 -17.22 -16.03 -1.25
CA VAL A 12 -16.17 -16.60 -0.39
C VAL A 12 -16.75 -17.28 0.84
N ALA A 13 -17.76 -16.67 1.47
CA ALA A 13 -18.45 -17.29 2.61
C ALA A 13 -19.13 -18.61 2.19
N LYS A 14 -19.75 -18.65 1.01
CA LYS A 14 -20.37 -19.86 0.45
C LYS A 14 -19.35 -20.96 0.17
N VAL A 15 -18.24 -20.64 -0.50
CA VAL A 15 -17.14 -21.58 -0.76
C VAL A 15 -16.54 -22.11 0.54
N LYS A 16 -16.37 -21.24 1.55
CA LYS A 16 -15.89 -21.66 2.87
C LYS A 16 -16.87 -22.63 3.54
N SER A 17 -18.17 -22.35 3.50
CA SER A 17 -19.17 -23.27 4.07
C SER A 17 -19.21 -24.61 3.35
N GLU A 18 -19.15 -24.63 2.01
CA GLU A 18 -19.14 -25.85 1.19
C GLU A 18 -17.87 -26.67 1.47
N ALA A 19 -16.69 -26.03 1.53
CA ALA A 19 -15.45 -26.72 1.87
C ALA A 19 -15.49 -27.34 3.29
N THR A 20 -16.13 -26.67 4.25
CA THR A 20 -16.29 -27.23 5.60
C THR A 20 -17.30 -28.36 5.68
N SER A 21 -18.38 -28.33 4.88
CA SER A 21 -19.34 -29.44 4.84
C SER A 21 -18.75 -30.67 4.16
N ASP A 22 -17.99 -30.46 3.08
CA ASP A 22 -17.35 -31.54 2.34
C ASP A 22 -16.26 -32.21 3.17
N ALA A 23 -15.47 -31.43 3.90
CA ALA A 23 -14.48 -31.95 4.83
C ALA A 23 -15.11 -32.78 5.96
N LYS A 24 -16.25 -32.34 6.52
CA LYS A 24 -16.97 -33.11 7.54
C LYS A 24 -17.52 -34.42 6.99
N ARG A 25 -18.14 -34.38 5.81
CA ARG A 25 -18.67 -35.57 5.15
C ARG A 25 -17.57 -36.60 4.86
N LEU A 26 -16.41 -36.14 4.40
CA LEU A 26 -15.25 -37.00 4.16
C LEU A 26 -14.76 -37.65 5.47
N LEU A 27 -14.70 -36.90 6.57
CA LEU A 27 -14.33 -37.46 7.88
C LEU A 27 -15.33 -38.51 8.36
N ASP A 28 -16.62 -38.25 8.21
CA ASP A 28 -17.67 -39.19 8.62
C ASP A 28 -17.63 -40.48 7.79
N GLU A 29 -17.34 -40.37 6.49
CA GLU A 29 -17.15 -41.53 5.60
C GLU A 29 -15.90 -42.33 5.98
N LEU A 30 -14.79 -41.65 6.28
CA LEU A 30 -13.56 -42.32 6.71
C LEU A 30 -13.74 -43.07 8.03
N LYS A 31 -14.44 -42.49 9.01
CA LYS A 31 -14.72 -43.13 10.31
C LYS A 31 -15.53 -44.42 10.21
N GLN A 32 -16.26 -44.62 9.12
CA GLN A 32 -17.06 -45.84 8.89
C GLN A 32 -16.25 -46.98 8.25
N LEU A 33 -15.00 -46.72 7.84
CA LEU A 33 -14.15 -47.73 7.22
C LEU A 33 -13.57 -48.68 8.27
N THR A 34 -13.30 -49.91 7.85
CA THR A 34 -12.53 -50.86 8.67
C THR A 34 -11.03 -50.56 8.60
N PRO A 35 -10.21 -50.96 9.60
CA PRO A 35 -8.77 -50.68 9.61
C PRO A 35 -8.06 -51.16 8.33
N ALA A 36 -8.43 -52.34 7.84
CA ALA A 36 -7.85 -52.93 6.63
C ALA A 36 -8.21 -52.15 5.36
N GLN A 37 -9.39 -51.52 5.31
CA GLN A 37 -9.82 -50.69 4.19
C GLN A 37 -9.16 -49.30 4.25
N PHE A 38 -9.00 -48.75 5.45
CA PHE A 38 -8.34 -47.47 5.67
C PHE A 38 -6.88 -47.49 5.16
N LEU A 39 -6.14 -48.57 5.39
CA LEU A 39 -4.77 -48.75 4.89
C LEU A 39 -4.66 -48.85 3.36
N ARG A 40 -5.76 -49.16 2.67
CA ARG A 40 -5.81 -49.27 1.20
C ARG A 40 -6.19 -47.95 0.52
N LEU A 41 -6.48 -46.91 1.29
CA LEU A 41 -6.83 -45.60 0.74
C LEU A 41 -5.63 -44.98 0.01
N PRO A 42 -5.88 -44.25 -1.10
CA PRO A 42 -4.82 -43.57 -1.82
C PRO A 42 -4.22 -42.45 -0.95
N ALA A 43 -2.89 -42.31 -1.01
CA ALA A 43 -2.14 -41.32 -0.22
C ALA A 43 -2.64 -39.88 -0.42
N LYS A 44 -3.20 -39.58 -1.61
CA LYS A 44 -3.80 -38.28 -1.92
C LYS A 44 -5.00 -37.94 -1.03
N THR A 45 -5.81 -38.93 -0.63
CA THR A 45 -6.97 -38.72 0.25
C THR A 45 -6.51 -38.51 1.69
N LEU A 46 -5.48 -39.24 2.13
CA LEU A 46 -4.90 -39.08 3.46
C LEU A 46 -4.15 -37.75 3.62
N ALA A 47 -3.54 -37.24 2.56
CA ALA A 47 -2.85 -35.94 2.55
C ALA A 47 -3.79 -34.74 2.72
N LEU A 48 -5.10 -34.91 2.51
CA LEU A 48 -6.10 -33.86 2.73
C LEU A 48 -6.48 -33.71 4.21
N LEU A 49 -6.13 -34.68 5.05
CA LEU A 49 -6.45 -34.68 6.48
C LEU A 49 -5.37 -33.92 7.26
N THR A 50 -5.80 -33.09 8.21
CA THR A 50 -4.89 -32.58 9.23
C THR A 50 -4.48 -33.70 10.19
N VAL A 51 -3.35 -33.56 10.88
CA VAL A 51 -2.86 -34.56 11.85
C VAL A 51 -3.89 -34.85 12.96
N ALA A 52 -4.63 -33.83 13.40
CA ALA A 52 -5.70 -33.98 14.39
C ALA A 52 -6.87 -34.82 13.85
N GLN A 53 -7.29 -34.56 12.61
CA GLN A 53 -8.36 -35.30 11.94
C GLN A 53 -7.98 -36.75 11.65
N TYR A 54 -6.73 -36.99 11.22
CA TYR A 54 -6.20 -38.34 11.02
C TYR A 54 -6.26 -39.17 12.31
N ARG A 55 -5.89 -38.58 13.45
CA ARG A 55 -5.97 -39.24 14.76
C ARG A 55 -7.40 -39.55 15.17
N GLU A 56 -8.33 -38.64 14.94
CA GLU A 56 -9.74 -38.84 15.23
C GLU A 56 -10.30 -40.03 14.44
N VAL A 57 -9.94 -40.15 13.16
CA VAL A 57 -10.32 -41.27 12.30
C VAL A 57 -9.67 -42.57 12.77
N VAL A 58 -8.36 -42.58 13.04
CA VAL A 58 -7.67 -43.80 13.51
C VAL A 58 -8.20 -44.25 14.88
N GLY A 59 -8.49 -43.31 15.79
CA GLY A 59 -9.08 -43.62 17.09
C GLY A 59 -10.51 -44.17 17.02
N ALA A 60 -11.27 -43.81 15.98
CA ALA A 60 -12.60 -44.37 15.73
C ALA A 60 -12.55 -45.78 15.10
N ILE A 61 -11.57 -46.02 14.23
CA ILE A 61 -11.46 -47.27 13.44
C ILE A 61 -10.66 -48.35 14.16
N ALA A 62 -9.61 -47.97 14.90
CA ALA A 62 -8.68 -48.87 15.59
C ALA A 62 -8.39 -48.33 17.01
N PRO A 63 -9.35 -48.41 17.94
CA PRO A 63 -9.22 -47.86 19.29
C PRO A 63 -8.11 -48.53 20.12
N GLU A 64 -7.71 -49.74 19.76
CA GLU A 64 -6.57 -50.48 20.34
C GLU A 64 -5.19 -49.88 20.02
N ILE A 65 -5.08 -49.00 19.01
CA ILE A 65 -3.81 -48.38 18.64
C ILE A 65 -3.69 -47.02 19.33
N THR A 66 -2.94 -47.00 20.43
CA THR A 66 -2.57 -45.74 21.09
C THR A 66 -1.49 -45.04 20.27
N LEU A 67 -1.91 -44.13 19.39
CA LEU A 67 -0.97 -43.25 18.69
C LEU A 67 -0.19 -42.43 19.73
N PRO A 68 1.15 -42.32 19.62
CA PRO A 68 1.93 -41.52 20.54
C PRO A 68 1.35 -40.11 20.58
N VAL A 69 0.98 -39.66 21.78
CA VAL A 69 0.54 -38.31 22.04
C VAL A 69 1.68 -37.42 21.59
N GLN A 70 1.54 -36.81 20.41
CA GLN A 70 2.39 -35.67 20.08
C GLN A 70 2.11 -34.67 21.19
N PRO A 71 3.14 -34.17 21.88
CA PRO A 71 2.93 -33.19 22.94
C PRO A 71 1.99 -32.16 22.35
N SER A 72 0.82 -32.01 22.99
CA SER A 72 -0.10 -30.94 22.66
C SER A 72 0.77 -29.73 22.44
N SER A 73 0.68 -29.10 21.26
CA SER A 73 1.26 -27.78 21.04
C SER A 73 1.01 -27.03 22.34
N PRO A 74 2.07 -26.61 23.05
CA PRO A 74 1.95 -26.24 24.45
C PRO A 74 0.78 -25.28 24.56
N PRO A 75 -0.04 -25.37 25.63
CA PRO A 75 -1.04 -24.34 25.86
C PRO A 75 -0.32 -23.03 25.64
N THR A 76 -0.93 -22.13 24.87
CA THR A 76 -0.44 -20.76 24.74
C THR A 76 -0.67 -20.10 26.10
N SER A 77 -0.02 -20.61 27.15
CA SER A 77 0.19 -19.98 28.43
C SER A 77 1.09 -18.82 28.12
N GLY A 78 0.51 -17.63 28.25
CA GLY A 78 1.13 -16.35 27.92
C GLY A 78 2.27 -15.95 28.85
N ASP A 79 3.19 -16.87 29.13
CA ASP A 79 4.55 -16.47 29.45
C ASP A 79 5.21 -16.16 28.11
N ALA A 80 5.27 -14.88 27.80
CA ALA A 80 5.97 -14.35 26.64
C ALA A 80 7.45 -14.71 26.77
N MET A 81 7.80 -15.93 26.36
CA MET A 81 9.16 -16.41 26.26
C MET A 81 9.94 -15.33 25.51
N SER A 82 10.93 -14.76 26.19
CA SER A 82 11.65 -13.57 25.71
C SER A 82 12.16 -13.86 24.31
N TRP A 83 12.07 -12.87 23.42
CA TRP A 83 12.52 -13.03 22.03
C TRP A 83 13.96 -13.55 21.94
N ARG A 84 14.78 -13.25 22.96
CA ARG A 84 16.16 -13.73 23.10
C ARG A 84 16.24 -15.23 23.36
N ASP A 85 15.35 -15.79 24.16
CA ASP A 85 15.33 -17.22 24.47
C ASP A 85 14.86 -18.03 23.26
N ARG A 86 13.90 -17.49 22.50
CA ARG A 86 13.51 -18.04 21.19
C ARG A 86 14.65 -17.99 20.18
N TRP A 87 15.47 -16.95 20.20
CA TRP A 87 16.61 -16.80 19.29
C TRP A 87 17.74 -17.81 19.61
N ARG A 88 18.00 -18.06 20.90
CA ARG A 88 18.99 -19.06 21.34
C ARG A 88 18.55 -20.50 21.09
N ALA A 89 17.25 -20.77 21.07
CA ALA A 89 16.69 -22.09 20.78
C ALA A 89 16.75 -22.47 19.29
N LEU A 90 17.04 -21.51 18.40
CA LEU A 90 17.21 -21.79 16.97
C LEU A 90 18.58 -22.39 16.69
N THR A 91 18.62 -23.42 15.84
CA THR A 91 19.87 -23.95 15.29
C THR A 91 20.57 -22.89 14.44
N THR A 92 21.88 -23.04 14.23
CA THR A 92 22.70 -22.10 13.43
C THR A 92 22.10 -21.85 12.04
N PHE A 93 21.47 -22.87 11.44
CA PHE A 93 20.76 -22.77 10.17
C PHE A 93 19.43 -21.98 10.26
N GLY A 94 18.70 -22.11 11.38
CA GLY A 94 17.50 -21.31 11.63
C GLY A 94 17.81 -19.84 11.85
N GLN A 95 18.93 -19.55 12.53
CA GLN A 95 19.40 -18.18 12.77
C GLN A 95 19.79 -17.47 11.47
N THR A 96 20.53 -18.14 10.57
CA THR A 96 20.89 -17.57 9.27
C THR A 96 19.67 -17.34 8.40
N ALA A 97 18.72 -18.28 8.35
CA ALA A 97 17.49 -18.11 7.58
C ALA A 97 16.68 -16.88 8.05
N VAL A 98 16.55 -16.67 9.36
CA VAL A 98 15.85 -15.49 9.91
C VAL A 98 16.57 -14.20 9.53
N ILE A 99 17.90 -14.16 9.65
CA ILE A 99 18.70 -12.99 9.25
C ILE A 99 18.51 -12.70 7.76
N THR A 100 18.63 -13.71 6.90
CA THR A 100 18.46 -13.54 5.45
C THR A 100 17.07 -13.02 5.09
N VAL A 101 16.02 -13.53 5.74
CA VAL A 101 14.64 -13.04 5.53
C VAL A 101 14.52 -11.57 5.97
N VAL A 102 15.04 -11.21 7.14
CA VAL A 102 14.98 -9.82 7.61
C VAL A 102 15.74 -8.89 6.66
N VAL A 103 16.96 -9.24 6.28
CA VAL A 103 17.80 -8.43 5.39
C VAL A 103 17.16 -8.29 4.01
N THR A 104 16.67 -9.38 3.42
CA THR A 104 15.99 -9.33 2.11
C THR A 104 14.72 -8.49 2.18
N THR A 105 13.93 -8.60 3.25
CA THR A 105 12.72 -7.79 3.43
C THR A 105 13.06 -6.30 3.53
N VAL A 106 14.09 -5.94 4.30
CA VAL A 106 14.55 -4.54 4.41
C VAL A 106 15.05 -4.02 3.06
N ILE A 107 15.84 -4.80 2.32
CA ILE A 107 16.32 -4.43 0.99
C ILE A 107 15.16 -4.24 0.01
N VAL A 108 14.16 -5.12 0.03
CA VAL A 108 12.97 -4.99 -0.84
C VAL A 108 12.15 -3.75 -0.48
N ILE A 109 11.93 -3.48 0.81
CA ILE A 109 11.23 -2.26 1.26
C ILE A 109 12.01 -1.02 0.80
N MET A 110 13.33 -1.01 0.99
CA MET A 110 14.18 0.10 0.55
C MET A 110 14.17 0.25 -0.97
N ALA A 111 14.23 -0.84 -1.75
CA ALA A 111 14.20 -0.80 -3.21
C ALA A 111 12.85 -0.29 -3.76
N VAL A 112 11.74 -0.55 -3.07
CA VAL A 112 10.41 -0.07 -3.46
C VAL A 112 10.14 1.36 -2.97
N ALA A 113 10.54 1.68 -1.74
CA ALA A 113 10.34 3.00 -1.15
C ALA A 113 11.35 4.04 -1.68
N SER A 114 12.56 3.62 -2.05
CA SER A 114 13.61 4.49 -2.56
C SER A 114 13.18 5.28 -3.80
N PRO A 115 12.63 4.70 -4.89
CA PRO A 115 12.23 5.50 -6.05
C PRO A 115 11.09 6.48 -5.74
N LEU A 116 10.24 6.19 -4.75
CA LEU A 116 9.15 7.08 -4.33
C LEU A 116 9.68 8.23 -3.45
N ALA A 117 10.56 7.90 -2.51
CA ALA A 117 11.23 8.87 -1.66
C ALA A 117 12.19 9.75 -2.46
N TRP A 118 12.96 9.18 -3.39
CA TRP A 118 13.89 9.86 -4.29
C TRP A 118 13.15 10.83 -5.22
N LYS A 119 11.98 10.44 -5.74
CA LYS A 119 11.10 11.34 -6.50
C LYS A 119 10.52 12.49 -5.66
N TRP A 120 10.52 12.38 -4.34
CA TRP A 120 10.00 13.42 -3.44
C TRP A 120 11.11 14.28 -2.83
N THR A 121 12.29 13.70 -2.58
CA THR A 121 13.40 14.36 -1.87
C THR A 121 14.49 14.88 -2.80
N LEU A 122 14.67 14.29 -3.99
CA LEU A 122 15.73 14.65 -4.95
C LEU A 122 15.22 15.36 -6.20
N SER A 123 13.91 15.45 -6.41
CA SER A 123 13.36 16.45 -7.32
C SER A 123 13.38 17.81 -6.61
N HIS A 124 14.54 18.48 -6.61
CA HIS A 124 14.49 19.93 -6.77
C HIS A 124 13.68 20.16 -8.04
N ILE A 125 12.44 20.60 -7.90
CA ILE A 125 11.59 20.92 -9.04
C ILE A 125 12.30 22.07 -9.73
N GLU A 126 13.02 21.79 -10.81
CA GLU A 126 13.42 22.83 -11.75
C GLU A 126 12.11 23.34 -12.35
N ILE A 127 11.65 24.49 -11.86
CA ILE A 127 10.41 25.10 -12.33
C ILE A 127 10.72 25.78 -13.66
N VAL A 128 10.55 25.02 -14.75
CA VAL A 128 10.78 25.48 -16.12
C VAL A 128 9.58 26.30 -16.60
N ARG A 129 9.84 27.50 -17.14
CA ARG A 129 8.84 28.41 -17.71
C ARG A 129 8.17 27.78 -18.93
N PRO A 130 6.83 27.57 -18.94
CA PRO A 130 6.12 27.28 -20.19
C PRO A 130 6.18 28.52 -21.08
N GLN A 131 6.74 28.37 -22.29
CA GLN A 131 6.82 29.47 -23.27
C GLN A 131 5.44 29.96 -23.70
N GLU A 132 4.45 29.06 -23.75
CA GLU A 132 3.08 29.40 -24.10
C GLU A 132 2.29 29.83 -22.87
N ARG A 133 1.89 31.12 -22.86
CA ARG A 133 1.12 31.74 -21.76
C ARG A 133 -0.22 31.04 -21.47
N GLY A 134 -0.82 30.39 -22.47
CA GLY A 134 -2.07 29.64 -22.32
C GLY A 134 -1.93 28.35 -21.49
N LEU A 135 -0.70 27.85 -21.32
CA LEU A 135 -0.39 26.65 -20.55
C LEU A 135 -0.12 26.93 -19.07
N TRP A 136 -0.18 28.20 -18.64
CA TRP A 136 0.04 28.57 -17.25
C TRP A 136 -1.15 28.15 -16.38
N PRO A 137 -0.91 27.60 -15.18
CA PRO A 137 -1.99 27.14 -14.32
C PRO A 137 -2.87 28.32 -13.84
N ARG A 138 -4.19 28.07 -13.80
CA ARG A 138 -5.15 28.98 -13.16
C ARG A 138 -5.10 28.74 -11.65
N CYS A 139 -4.68 29.74 -10.88
CA CYS A 139 -4.45 29.55 -9.45
C CYS A 139 -5.64 30.01 -8.60
N ALA A 140 -6.17 29.10 -7.77
CA ALA A 140 -6.53 29.42 -6.39
C ALA A 140 -5.37 28.87 -5.55
N ARG A 141 -4.53 29.72 -4.93
CA ARG A 141 -3.27 29.38 -4.22
C ARG A 141 -3.14 27.88 -3.89
N LEU A 142 -2.39 27.12 -4.71
CA LEU A 142 -2.38 25.66 -4.62
C LEU A 142 -1.11 25.08 -3.95
N SER A 143 0.00 25.84 -3.85
CA SER A 143 1.14 25.50 -2.99
C SER A 143 2.09 26.69 -2.79
N ALA A 144 2.98 26.61 -1.80
CA ALA A 144 4.07 27.57 -1.61
C ALA A 144 5.18 27.48 -2.70
N TYR A 145 5.02 26.58 -3.68
CA TYR A 145 6.05 26.17 -4.65
C TYR A 145 5.53 26.16 -6.10
N THR A 146 4.42 26.86 -6.39
CA THR A 146 3.91 26.99 -7.76
C THR A 146 4.28 28.36 -8.31
N ASP A 147 5.29 28.39 -9.17
CA ASP A 147 5.74 29.61 -9.84
C ASP A 147 4.98 29.78 -11.16
N GLY A 148 4.20 30.86 -11.23
CA GLY A 148 3.45 31.27 -12.41
C GLY A 148 1.94 31.07 -12.31
N CYS A 149 1.19 32.15 -12.11
CA CYS A 149 -0.26 32.13 -12.00
C CYS A 149 -0.92 33.13 -12.93
N ILE A 150 -2.04 32.73 -13.54
CA ILE A 150 -2.96 33.67 -14.21
C ILE A 150 -4.04 34.12 -13.23
N TYR A 151 -4.19 35.43 -13.06
CA TYR A 151 -5.24 36.09 -12.29
C TYR A 151 -6.20 36.83 -13.22
N TYR A 152 -7.45 36.96 -12.77
CA TYR A 152 -8.49 37.76 -13.43
C TYR A 152 -9.01 38.79 -12.45
N PRO A 153 -8.58 40.05 -12.54
CA PRO A 153 -8.99 41.12 -11.63
C PRO A 153 -10.51 41.30 -11.63
N THR A 154 -11.08 41.49 -10.45
CA THR A 154 -12.52 41.75 -10.29
C THR A 154 -12.91 43.18 -10.64
N GLY A 155 -11.94 44.11 -10.67
CA GLY A 155 -12.07 45.50 -11.09
C GLY A 155 -10.77 45.99 -11.74
N ASP A 156 -10.74 47.25 -12.17
CA ASP A 156 -9.52 47.86 -12.72
C ASP A 156 -8.50 48.09 -11.59
N LEU A 157 -7.24 47.73 -11.83
CA LEU A 157 -6.17 47.82 -10.83
C LEU A 157 -5.00 48.67 -11.36
N TYR A 158 -4.34 49.40 -10.47
CA TYR A 158 -3.11 50.10 -10.82
C TYR A 158 -1.89 49.19 -10.61
N TRP A 159 -0.92 49.29 -11.51
CA TRP A 159 0.33 48.51 -11.44
C TRP A 159 1.06 48.68 -10.11
N ALA A 160 1.08 49.90 -9.55
CA ALA A 160 1.73 50.19 -8.27
C ALA A 160 1.08 49.43 -7.10
N THR A 161 -0.25 49.36 -7.05
CA THR A 161 -0.99 48.65 -6.00
C THR A 161 -0.74 47.15 -6.05
N VAL A 162 -0.72 46.58 -7.26
CA VAL A 162 -0.44 45.16 -7.47
C VAL A 162 1.01 44.83 -7.11
N ALA A 163 1.95 45.70 -7.49
CA ALA A 163 3.36 45.58 -7.16
C ALA A 163 3.62 45.59 -5.65
N GLU A 164 2.97 46.50 -4.92
CA GLU A 164 3.03 46.58 -3.46
C GLU A 164 2.51 45.29 -2.80
N GLN A 165 1.34 44.81 -3.23
CA GLN A 165 0.73 43.60 -2.67
C GLN A 165 1.56 42.34 -2.96
N LEU A 166 2.25 42.30 -4.10
CA LEU A 166 3.08 41.17 -4.50
C LEU A 166 4.53 41.28 -4.04
N GLN A 167 4.93 42.44 -3.50
CA GLN A 167 6.32 42.77 -3.14
C GLN A 167 7.29 42.62 -4.33
N MET A 168 6.87 43.12 -5.51
CA MET A 168 7.63 43.05 -6.76
C MET A 168 7.76 44.43 -7.38
N SER A 169 8.68 44.59 -8.34
CA SER A 169 8.75 45.86 -9.08
C SER A 169 7.58 45.98 -10.07
N PRO A 170 6.94 47.17 -10.21
CA PRO A 170 5.92 47.39 -11.23
C PRO A 170 6.42 47.09 -12.65
N GLN A 171 7.70 47.39 -12.92
CA GLN A 171 8.34 47.18 -14.22
C GLN A 171 8.46 45.70 -14.56
N GLU A 172 8.86 44.86 -13.61
CA GLU A 172 8.97 43.40 -13.79
C GLU A 172 7.60 42.79 -14.09
N ILE A 173 6.58 43.16 -13.31
CA ILE A 173 5.20 42.70 -13.56
C ILE A 173 4.71 43.17 -14.94
N TYR A 174 4.99 44.41 -15.34
CA TYR A 174 4.58 44.94 -16.63
C TYR A 174 5.32 44.26 -17.80
N GLN A 175 6.61 43.95 -17.66
CA GLN A 175 7.38 43.25 -18.70
C GLN A 175 6.76 41.88 -19.03
N GLU A 176 6.28 41.17 -18.02
CA GLU A 176 5.57 39.89 -18.17
C GLU A 176 4.15 40.05 -18.74
N ASN A 177 3.58 41.26 -18.67
CA ASN A 177 2.20 41.57 -19.06
C ASN A 177 2.09 42.69 -20.10
N ARG A 178 3.04 42.77 -21.04
CA ARG A 178 3.05 43.79 -22.12
C ARG A 178 1.80 43.81 -23.01
N HIS A 179 0.94 42.79 -22.94
CA HIS A 179 -0.36 42.76 -23.61
C HIS A 179 -1.42 43.64 -22.94
N LEU A 180 -1.16 44.13 -21.72
CA LEU A 180 -2.05 45.01 -20.98
C LEU A 180 -1.64 46.48 -21.15
N PRO A 181 -2.59 47.43 -21.01
CA PRO A 181 -2.27 48.84 -21.13
C PRO A 181 -1.29 49.31 -20.03
N PRO A 182 -0.39 50.26 -20.34
CA PRO A 182 0.66 50.69 -19.41
C PRO A 182 0.11 51.48 -18.21
N GLN A 183 -1.11 52.02 -18.32
CA GLN A 183 -1.70 52.89 -17.31
C GLN A 183 -2.34 52.10 -16.17
N PHE A 184 -3.01 50.99 -16.47
CA PHE A 184 -3.75 50.18 -15.50
C PHE A 184 -3.96 48.75 -16.04
N ILE A 185 -4.38 47.85 -15.16
CA ILE A 185 -4.78 46.48 -15.47
C ILE A 185 -6.31 46.45 -15.57
N PRO A 186 -6.89 46.17 -16.76
CA PRO A 186 -8.34 46.13 -16.91
C PRO A 186 -8.97 44.96 -16.17
N ARG A 187 -10.21 45.17 -15.71
CA ARG A 187 -11.07 44.14 -15.15
C ARG A 187 -11.17 42.93 -16.09
N ARG A 188 -11.08 41.72 -15.51
CA ARG A 188 -11.12 40.42 -16.22
C ARG A 188 -10.03 40.22 -17.28
N ALA A 189 -9.05 41.11 -17.39
CA ALA A 189 -7.90 40.85 -18.24
C ALA A 189 -6.99 39.79 -17.59
N PRO A 190 -6.38 38.88 -18.37
CA PRO A 190 -5.45 37.90 -17.83
C PRO A 190 -4.17 38.59 -17.35
N LEU A 191 -3.93 38.54 -16.04
CA LEU A 191 -2.74 39.05 -15.37
C LEU A 191 -1.84 37.86 -14.99
N VAL A 192 -0.65 37.80 -15.58
CA VAL A 192 0.33 36.74 -15.39
C VAL A 192 1.33 37.17 -14.31
N ILE A 193 1.45 36.43 -13.22
CA ILE A 193 2.41 36.73 -12.14
C ILE A 193 3.37 35.57 -11.97
N TRP A 194 4.68 35.86 -12.01
CA TRP A 194 5.75 34.91 -11.74
C TRP A 194 6.42 35.24 -10.40
N ARG A 195 6.67 34.23 -9.56
CA ARG A 195 7.48 34.33 -8.33
C ARG A 195 8.75 33.51 -8.57
N HIS A 196 9.91 34.00 -8.12
CA HIS A 196 11.24 33.58 -8.58
C HIS A 196 11.46 32.06 -8.73
N GLY A 197 11.94 31.67 -9.92
CA GLY A 197 12.54 30.38 -10.27
C GLY A 197 13.60 30.62 -11.35
N ARG A 198 14.75 29.95 -11.27
CA ARG A 198 15.99 30.28 -12.00
C ARG A 198 15.80 30.20 -13.51
N LEU A 199 16.22 31.25 -14.23
CA LEU A 199 16.45 31.22 -15.67
C LEU A 199 17.68 30.32 -15.89
N SER A 200 17.49 29.10 -16.41
CA SER A 200 18.58 28.44 -17.13
C SER A 200 18.49 28.91 -18.58
N GLU A 201 19.54 29.60 -19.02
CA GLU A 201 19.82 29.90 -20.43
C GLU A 201 19.82 28.66 -21.31
#